data_AF-A0A2G5TVY7-F1
#
_entry.id   AF-A0A2G5TVY7-F1
#
_cell.length_a   1.000
_cell.length_b   1.000
_cell.length_c   1.000
_cell.angle_alpha   90.00
_cell.angle_beta   90.00
_cell.angle_gamma   90.00
#
_symmetry.space_group_name_H-M   'P 1'
#
loop_
_entity.id
_entity.type
_entity.pdbx_description
1 polymer ?
#
loop_
_entity_poly.entity_id
_entity_poly.type
_entity_poly.pdbx_seq_one_letter_code
_entity_poly.pdbx_strand_id
1 'polypeptide(L)'
;MVFSMIWKILNLIFIISYCFSETEGAATCDPKCSFTKDLTPQTIGSFPKNCPTVCGNLTFTNLTKLTDKELKNAFKNLKTLKGGRLSVIGTSFNNLNFLAGLQKIETVHVSLLVPENNQLLELGLKNLTTVIGEYFSVYNNKKMTQFNMPKFKTILSPMTRTYIKNNHPSNFCITSQILKVFLAEKLPNDELQMNGKVCAPKNYTKKNCKIPDEPCEELHGDLNIGANFAVKKVKNLKFLYGSLIVKNTDLANFKFLGNLTYIVQLGEKKIAIDVQGNKKLISAAFPKLKGILCNTWDSVNNQLLDAINFKNNHKSLLEDSKSCFALRSAQYIPQHEIPKFDGKTCGPYSVNISNNAGLEELELTNLTSIYGIFQVTSNPKLRKLKLPKLKTAQLSNTWVNDTAVAIAGNSPQFCLALREAKIFLNYKKVTSFMFDSKVCKPGRQAKKACIVPEIGCVNFIGNLKIGPKFDFKKVKSLKFLYGSLIVKNSSLTDFKIFENLLEIVQLNSTKLAIDVQGNKNLQSATFPKIQIDVSKLGEIKNHGNYQSI
;
A
#
# COMPACT_ATOMS: atom_id res chain seq x y z
N MET A 1 22.91 17.62 -47.99
CA MET A 1 24.30 17.46 -47.50
C MET A 1 24.75 18.60 -46.57
N VAL A 2 23.87 19.14 -45.71
CA VAL A 2 24.22 20.02 -44.56
C VAL A 2 23.28 19.71 -43.39
N PHE A 3 23.07 18.43 -43.08
CA PHE A 3 22.29 17.98 -41.90
C PHE A 3 22.95 16.81 -41.16
N SER A 4 24.23 16.54 -41.44
CA SER A 4 25.00 15.42 -40.87
C SER A 4 26.10 15.87 -39.87
N MET A 5 26.15 17.15 -39.48
CA MET A 5 27.27 17.68 -38.68
C MET A 5 26.88 18.39 -37.37
N ILE A 6 25.59 18.43 -37.00
CA ILE A 6 25.16 18.91 -35.67
C ILE A 6 24.80 17.75 -34.72
N TRP A 7 24.75 16.50 -35.21
CA TRP A 7 24.43 15.33 -34.37
C TRP A 7 25.64 14.64 -33.72
N LYS A 8 26.87 15.09 -34.00
CA LYS A 8 28.10 14.49 -33.43
C LYS A 8 28.80 15.30 -32.34
N ILE A 9 28.24 16.44 -31.90
CA ILE A 9 28.81 17.26 -30.79
C ILE A 9 27.91 17.24 -29.52
N LEU A 10 26.72 16.64 -29.56
CA LEU A 10 25.87 16.43 -28.38
C LEU A 10 26.01 15.06 -27.71
N ASN A 11 26.91 14.20 -28.21
CA ASN A 11 27.21 12.88 -27.65
C ASN A 11 28.54 12.81 -26.88
N LEU A 12 29.12 13.96 -26.49
CA LEU A 12 30.34 14.01 -25.67
C LEU A 12 30.23 14.87 -24.39
N ILE A 13 29.00 15.19 -23.95
CA ILE A 13 28.69 15.66 -22.57
C ILE A 13 27.48 14.88 -22.03
N PHE A 14 27.39 13.59 -22.38
CA PHE A 14 26.44 12.63 -21.79
C PHE A 14 27.16 11.41 -21.16
N ILE A 15 28.45 11.56 -20.89
CA ILE A 15 29.24 10.66 -20.04
C ILE A 15 29.77 11.51 -18.89
N ILE A 16 28.96 11.58 -17.83
CA ILE A 16 29.21 11.87 -16.40
C ILE A 16 27.87 12.42 -15.87
N SER A 17 26.95 11.49 -15.59
CA SER A 17 26.09 11.44 -14.39
C SER A 17 25.06 10.29 -14.47
N TYR A 18 25.36 9.21 -15.21
CA TYR A 18 25.03 7.87 -14.73
C TYR A 18 26.22 7.39 -13.90
N CYS A 19 26.48 8.07 -12.77
CA CYS A 19 26.99 7.33 -11.63
C CYS A 19 25.79 6.55 -11.10
N PHE A 20 25.91 5.23 -11.09
CA PHE A 20 25.27 4.41 -10.08
C PHE A 20 25.49 5.10 -8.72
N SER A 21 24.48 5.80 -8.25
CA SER A 21 24.35 6.06 -6.83
C SER A 21 23.66 4.83 -6.27
N GLU A 22 24.45 3.85 -5.84
CA GLU A 22 24.10 2.92 -4.74
C GLU A 22 23.91 3.69 -3.41
N THR A 23 23.45 4.94 -3.46
CA THR A 23 23.36 5.84 -2.31
C THR A 23 22.04 6.59 -2.30
N GLU A 24 20.92 5.88 -2.43
CA GLU A 24 19.63 6.40 -1.96
C GLU A 24 19.30 5.77 -0.61
N GLY A 25 19.71 6.46 0.47
CA GLY A 25 19.36 6.12 1.85
C GLY A 25 20.46 5.48 2.71
N ALA A 26 21.69 5.31 2.21
CA ALA A 26 22.80 4.89 3.07
C ALA A 26 23.22 6.05 3.98
N ALA A 27 22.70 6.11 5.21
CA ALA A 27 23.52 6.67 6.29
C ALA A 27 24.86 5.91 6.21
N THR A 28 25.94 6.64 5.90
CA THR A 28 27.25 6.14 5.49
C THR A 28 27.64 4.88 6.26
N CYS A 29 27.65 3.73 5.58
CA CYS A 29 28.15 2.49 6.16
C CYS A 29 29.65 2.60 6.35
N ASP A 30 30.14 2.23 7.54
CA ASP A 30 31.58 2.08 7.76
C ASP A 30 32.11 0.99 6.81
N PRO A 31 33.09 1.28 5.94
CA PRO A 31 33.69 0.29 5.06
C PRO A 31 34.19 -0.97 5.80
N LYS A 32 34.62 -0.84 7.06
CA LYS A 32 35.06 -1.97 7.91
C LYS A 32 33.92 -2.89 8.33
N CYS A 33 32.67 -2.40 8.25
CA CYS A 33 31.45 -3.12 8.56
C CYS A 33 30.63 -3.45 7.30
N SER A 34 31.27 -3.44 6.13
CA SER A 34 30.65 -3.84 4.86
C SER A 34 31.07 -5.25 4.46
N PHE A 35 30.13 -6.03 3.92
CA PHE A 35 30.37 -7.38 3.41
C PHE A 35 29.66 -7.59 2.08
N THR A 36 30.44 -7.78 1.01
CA THR A 36 29.94 -7.86 -0.38
C THR A 36 30.24 -9.19 -1.06
N LYS A 37 30.88 -10.14 -0.36
CA LYS A 37 31.27 -11.45 -0.91
C LYS A 37 30.16 -12.47 -0.68
N ASP A 38 30.14 -13.53 -1.47
CA ASP A 38 29.31 -14.70 -1.18
C ASP A 38 29.77 -15.38 0.11
N LEU A 39 28.85 -16.03 0.84
CA LEU A 39 29.17 -16.78 2.06
C LEU A 39 29.62 -18.20 1.69
N THR A 40 30.92 -18.47 1.76
CA THR A 40 31.55 -19.78 1.52
C THR A 40 32.62 -20.05 2.60
N PRO A 41 33.18 -21.27 2.70
CA PRO A 41 34.29 -21.55 3.61
C PRO A 41 35.51 -20.64 3.40
N GLN A 42 35.75 -20.19 2.17
CA GLN A 42 36.88 -19.32 1.81
C GLN A 42 36.66 -17.86 2.22
N THR A 43 35.42 -17.38 2.23
CA THR A 43 35.11 -15.96 2.41
C THR A 43 34.59 -15.62 3.81
N ILE A 44 34.07 -16.59 4.57
CA ILE A 44 33.51 -16.37 5.92
C ILE A 44 34.51 -15.73 6.88
N GLY A 45 35.81 -15.98 6.68
CA GLY A 45 36.89 -15.36 7.45
C GLY A 45 36.92 -13.84 7.35
N SER A 46 36.46 -13.29 6.22
CA SER A 46 36.40 -11.84 5.96
C SER A 46 35.12 -11.17 6.46
N PHE A 47 34.18 -11.92 7.04
CA PHE A 47 32.99 -11.33 7.64
C PHE A 47 33.36 -10.41 8.82
N PRO A 48 32.80 -9.20 8.93
CA PRO A 48 33.18 -8.23 9.96
C PRO A 48 32.60 -8.59 11.35
N LYS A 49 33.23 -9.55 12.03
CA LYS A 49 32.76 -10.17 13.29
C LYS A 49 32.57 -9.20 14.46
N ASN A 50 33.19 -8.01 14.42
CA ASN A 50 33.11 -7.02 15.50
C ASN A 50 32.02 -5.96 15.28
N CYS A 51 31.32 -6.00 14.15
CA CYS A 51 30.34 -5.00 13.78
C CYS A 51 28.92 -5.42 14.22
N PRO A 52 28.22 -4.61 15.04
CA PRO A 52 26.82 -4.87 15.37
C PRO A 52 25.86 -4.53 14.22
N THR A 53 26.24 -3.59 13.35
CA THR A 53 25.54 -3.27 12.11
C THR A 53 26.46 -3.65 10.96
N VAL A 54 26.00 -4.50 10.06
CA VAL A 54 26.74 -4.89 8.86
C VAL A 54 25.96 -4.45 7.63
N CYS A 55 26.67 -3.86 6.68
CA CYS A 55 26.12 -3.44 5.40
C CYS A 55 26.42 -4.45 4.31
N GLY A 56 25.42 -4.77 3.49
CA GLY A 56 25.55 -5.70 2.38
C GLY A 56 24.59 -6.89 2.47
N ASN A 57 24.79 -7.86 1.58
CA ASN A 57 23.87 -8.98 1.39
C ASN A 57 24.34 -10.19 2.18
N LEU A 58 23.39 -10.90 2.82
CA LEU A 58 23.63 -12.23 3.37
C LEU A 58 22.87 -13.24 2.52
N THR A 59 23.60 -13.95 1.65
CA THR A 59 23.02 -14.97 0.78
C THR A 59 23.54 -16.34 1.18
N PHE A 60 22.61 -17.22 1.52
CA PHE A 60 22.86 -18.62 1.85
C PHE A 60 22.27 -19.50 0.76
N THR A 61 23.10 -20.38 0.19
CA THR A 61 22.69 -21.33 -0.85
C THR A 61 23.25 -22.72 -0.55
N ASN A 62 23.01 -23.68 -1.43
CA ASN A 62 23.70 -24.98 -1.42
C ASN A 62 25.23 -24.87 -1.51
N LEU A 63 25.78 -23.73 -1.98
CA LEU A 63 27.22 -23.48 -2.05
C LEU A 63 27.83 -23.03 -0.73
N THR A 64 27.02 -22.62 0.25
CA THR A 64 27.52 -22.07 1.50
C THR A 64 28.41 -23.07 2.24
N LYS A 65 28.07 -24.36 2.26
CA LYS A 65 28.90 -25.47 2.81
C LYS A 65 29.55 -25.18 4.18
N LEU A 66 28.91 -24.34 5.01
CA LEU A 66 29.36 -23.96 6.35
C LEU A 66 28.46 -24.63 7.40
N THR A 67 29.06 -25.01 8.52
CA THR A 67 28.35 -25.57 9.66
C THR A 67 27.63 -24.48 10.47
N ASP A 68 26.58 -24.87 11.21
CA ASP A 68 25.90 -23.99 12.17
C ASP A 68 26.87 -23.32 13.15
N LYS A 69 27.94 -24.02 13.56
CA LYS A 69 28.95 -23.50 14.50
C LYS A 69 29.77 -22.38 13.88
N GLU A 70 30.21 -22.55 12.63
CA GLU A 70 30.95 -21.51 11.89
C GLU A 70 30.09 -20.27 11.66
N LEU A 71 28.83 -20.46 11.25
CA LEU A 71 27.89 -19.37 11.04
C LEU A 71 27.56 -18.63 12.36
N LYS A 72 27.29 -19.36 13.45
CA LYS A 72 27.07 -18.78 14.78
C LYS A 72 28.27 -17.94 15.22
N ASN A 73 29.48 -18.44 15.01
CA ASN A 73 30.70 -17.72 15.37
C ASN A 73 30.90 -16.45 14.53
N ALA A 74 30.56 -16.50 13.23
CA ALA A 74 30.66 -15.34 12.35
C ALA A 74 29.65 -14.25 12.71
N PHE A 75 28.39 -14.63 12.97
CA PHE A 75 27.28 -13.69 13.16
C PHE A 75 26.98 -13.34 14.62
N LYS A 76 27.79 -13.80 15.59
CA LYS A 76 27.53 -13.63 17.03
C LYS A 76 27.21 -12.19 17.47
N ASN A 77 27.81 -11.20 16.81
CA ASN A 77 27.65 -9.78 17.13
C ASN A 77 26.65 -9.06 16.21
N LEU A 78 26.20 -9.69 15.11
CA LEU A 78 25.31 -9.09 14.13
C LEU A 78 23.93 -8.82 14.75
N LYS A 79 23.54 -7.54 14.82
CA LYS A 79 22.23 -7.07 15.28
C LYS A 79 21.42 -6.44 14.16
N THR A 80 22.06 -5.75 13.22
CA THR A 80 21.39 -5.06 12.12
C THR A 80 22.03 -5.40 10.79
N LEU A 81 21.22 -5.84 9.83
CA LEU A 81 21.59 -5.91 8.42
C LEU A 81 21.07 -4.66 7.72
N LYS A 82 21.97 -3.85 7.13
CA LYS A 82 21.62 -2.56 6.53
C LYS A 82 22.00 -2.50 5.04
N GLY A 83 21.16 -1.87 4.23
CA GLY A 83 21.38 -1.65 2.81
C GLY A 83 21.30 -2.91 1.94
N GLY A 84 21.21 -4.12 2.52
CA GLY A 84 21.19 -5.37 1.77
C GLY A 84 20.12 -6.36 2.24
N ARG A 85 20.02 -7.45 1.49
CA ARG A 85 18.98 -8.49 1.61
C ARG A 85 19.46 -9.69 2.43
N LEU A 86 18.53 -10.33 3.13
CA LEU A 86 18.72 -11.68 3.68
C LEU A 86 18.06 -12.71 2.74
N SER A 87 18.89 -13.54 2.09
CA SER A 87 18.44 -14.58 1.16
C SER A 87 18.88 -15.96 1.65
N VAL A 88 17.95 -16.91 1.75
CA VAL A 88 18.23 -18.33 2.09
C VAL A 88 17.52 -19.21 1.08
N ILE A 89 18.28 -19.79 0.15
CA ILE A 89 17.74 -20.38 -1.08
C ILE A 89 18.23 -21.82 -1.20
N GLY A 90 17.31 -22.78 -1.24
CA GLY A 90 17.65 -24.18 -1.56
C GLY A 90 18.67 -24.83 -0.62
N THR A 91 18.70 -24.40 0.65
CA THR A 91 19.65 -24.92 1.65
C THR A 91 19.13 -26.17 2.35
N SER A 92 20.03 -26.88 3.03
CA SER A 92 19.71 -28.02 3.90
C SER A 92 19.54 -27.64 5.37
N PHE A 93 19.49 -26.34 5.71
CA PHE A 93 19.34 -25.90 7.09
C PHE A 93 17.96 -26.26 7.65
N ASN A 94 17.93 -26.72 8.91
CA ASN A 94 16.69 -26.98 9.63
C ASN A 94 16.08 -25.70 10.23
N ASN A 95 16.89 -24.67 10.47
CA ASN A 95 16.51 -23.36 10.99
C ASN A 95 17.62 -22.32 10.74
N LEU A 96 17.36 -21.04 11.02
CA LEU A 96 18.32 -19.94 10.94
C LEU A 96 18.79 -19.45 12.32
N ASN A 97 18.86 -20.34 13.33
CA ASN A 97 19.24 -19.93 14.69
C ASN A 97 20.68 -19.39 14.77
N PHE A 98 21.51 -19.60 13.75
CA PHE A 98 22.81 -18.92 13.63
C PHE A 98 22.68 -17.39 13.43
N LEU A 99 21.49 -16.90 13.07
CA LEU A 99 21.10 -15.49 13.05
C LEU A 99 20.20 -15.09 14.23
N ALA A 100 20.15 -15.87 15.32
CA ALA A 100 19.27 -15.57 16.46
C ALA A 100 19.57 -14.21 17.12
N GLY A 101 20.77 -13.65 16.93
CA GLY A 101 21.15 -12.31 17.40
C GLY A 101 20.59 -11.15 16.56
N LEU A 102 20.15 -11.41 15.32
CA LEU A 102 19.66 -10.40 14.39
C LEU A 102 18.36 -9.76 14.90
N GLN A 103 18.33 -8.44 14.94
CA GLN A 103 17.24 -7.63 15.50
C GLN A 103 16.52 -6.80 14.44
N LYS A 104 17.23 -6.35 13.42
CA LYS A 104 16.71 -5.46 12.38
C LYS A 104 17.27 -5.79 11.00
N ILE A 105 16.41 -5.74 9.99
CA ILE A 105 16.79 -5.70 8.57
C ILE A 105 16.31 -4.36 8.01
N GLU A 106 17.18 -3.62 7.33
CA GLU A 106 16.88 -2.32 6.75
C GLU A 106 17.40 -2.22 5.32
N THR A 107 16.49 -2.10 4.36
CA THR A 107 16.83 -1.90 2.95
C THR A 107 15.70 -1.13 2.25
N VAL A 108 16.03 -0.50 1.12
CA VAL A 108 15.05 0.11 0.21
C VAL A 108 14.55 -0.88 -0.86
N HIS A 109 15.05 -2.13 -0.85
CA HIS A 109 14.72 -3.15 -1.84
C HIS A 109 14.19 -4.44 -1.17
N VAL A 110 14.56 -5.61 -1.70
CA VAL A 110 14.20 -6.94 -1.17
C VAL A 110 14.79 -7.13 0.22
N SER A 111 13.95 -7.32 1.23
CA SER A 111 14.40 -7.44 2.63
C SER A 111 14.70 -8.89 3.03
N LEU A 112 13.76 -9.82 2.79
CA LEU A 112 13.86 -11.21 3.22
C LEU A 112 13.33 -12.14 2.13
N LEU A 113 14.13 -13.14 1.75
CA LEU A 113 13.82 -14.12 0.71
C LEU A 113 14.23 -15.53 1.17
N VAL A 114 13.25 -16.39 1.47
CA VAL A 114 13.48 -17.76 1.95
C VAL A 114 12.73 -18.80 1.08
N PRO A 115 13.19 -19.04 -0.16
CA PRO A 115 12.59 -20.03 -1.04
C PRO A 115 13.22 -21.42 -0.97
N GLU A 116 12.39 -22.44 -1.14
CA GLU A 116 12.81 -23.80 -1.55
C GLU A 116 13.73 -24.54 -0.56
N ASN A 117 13.66 -24.21 0.74
CA ASN A 117 14.44 -24.91 1.77
C ASN A 117 13.64 -26.10 2.30
N ASN A 118 13.74 -27.24 1.60
CA ASN A 118 12.93 -28.43 1.89
C ASN A 118 13.14 -29.05 3.29
N GLN A 119 14.27 -28.77 3.95
CA GLN A 119 14.55 -29.26 5.32
C GLN A 119 14.22 -28.25 6.42
N LEU A 120 13.88 -27.01 6.06
CA LEU A 120 13.63 -25.93 7.00
C LEU A 120 12.35 -26.20 7.78
N LEU A 121 12.45 -26.22 9.12
CA LEU A 121 11.34 -26.45 10.04
C LEU A 121 10.72 -25.14 10.53
N GLU A 122 11.56 -24.12 10.69
CA GLU A 122 11.21 -22.76 11.12
C GLU A 122 12.29 -21.75 10.72
N LEU A 123 12.00 -20.44 10.73
CA LEU A 123 13.06 -19.43 10.53
C LEU A 123 13.94 -19.32 11.78
N GLY A 124 13.36 -19.23 12.97
CA GLY A 124 14.13 -19.14 14.22
C GLY A 124 14.85 -17.79 14.42
N LEU A 125 14.37 -16.72 13.78
CA LEU A 125 14.88 -15.35 13.94
C LEU A 125 14.34 -14.72 15.24
N LYS A 126 14.73 -15.30 16.38
CA LYS A 126 14.09 -15.07 17.68
C LYS A 126 14.13 -13.63 18.18
N ASN A 127 15.18 -12.88 17.83
CA ASN A 127 15.34 -11.49 18.23
C ASN A 127 14.93 -10.47 17.17
N LEU A 128 14.50 -10.91 15.99
CA LEU A 128 14.10 -10.00 14.91
C LEU A 128 12.85 -9.23 15.34
N THR A 129 12.97 -7.91 15.39
CA THR A 129 11.90 -7.00 15.80
C THR A 129 11.32 -6.24 14.61
N THR A 130 12.20 -5.85 13.68
CA THR A 130 11.90 -4.88 12.64
C THR A 130 12.44 -5.35 11.30
N VAL A 131 11.60 -5.29 10.26
CA VAL A 131 12.02 -5.44 8.87
C VAL A 131 11.58 -4.20 8.09
N ILE A 132 12.52 -3.52 7.46
CA ILE A 132 12.27 -2.36 6.60
C ILE A 132 12.70 -2.74 5.20
N GLY A 133 11.77 -2.71 4.24
CA GLY A 133 12.03 -3.01 2.82
C GLY A 133 10.80 -3.47 2.04
N GLU A 134 10.95 -3.60 0.73
CA GLU A 134 9.87 -3.75 -0.25
C GLU A 134 9.42 -5.20 -0.47
N TYR A 135 10.15 -6.19 0.04
CA TYR A 135 9.82 -7.60 -0.23
C TYR A 135 10.11 -8.52 0.97
N PHE A 136 9.09 -9.25 1.42
CA PHE A 136 9.16 -10.29 2.45
C PHE A 136 8.58 -11.59 1.89
N SER A 137 9.43 -12.58 1.59
CA SER A 137 9.01 -13.78 0.88
C SER A 137 9.51 -15.06 1.53
N VAL A 138 8.59 -15.97 1.84
CA VAL A 138 8.87 -17.28 2.45
C VAL A 138 7.98 -18.33 1.79
N TYR A 139 8.56 -19.11 0.88
CA TYR A 139 7.76 -20.04 0.08
C TYR A 139 8.46 -21.34 -0.28
N ASN A 140 7.68 -22.35 -0.63
CA ASN A 140 8.16 -23.68 -1.01
C ASN A 140 9.03 -24.37 0.06
N ASN A 141 8.83 -24.07 1.35
CA ASN A 141 9.53 -24.73 2.46
C ASN A 141 8.67 -25.88 3.03
N LYS A 142 8.73 -27.05 2.38
CA LYS A 142 7.78 -28.16 2.58
C LYS A 142 7.67 -28.71 4.01
N LYS A 143 8.71 -28.58 4.84
CA LYS A 143 8.69 -29.03 6.24
C LYS A 143 8.47 -27.90 7.25
N MET A 144 8.36 -26.65 6.79
CA MET A 144 8.27 -25.49 7.66
C MET A 144 6.87 -25.38 8.25
N THR A 145 6.74 -25.44 9.57
CA THR A 145 5.45 -25.42 10.27
C THR A 145 5.12 -24.07 10.92
N GLN A 146 6.14 -23.24 11.16
CA GLN A 146 5.99 -21.95 11.81
C GLN A 146 7.16 -21.01 11.47
N PHE A 147 7.01 -19.71 11.74
CA PHE A 147 8.12 -18.77 11.62
C PHE A 147 9.10 -18.79 12.81
N ASN A 148 8.58 -18.93 14.03
CA ASN A 148 9.33 -18.74 15.29
C ASN A 148 10.05 -17.37 15.39
N MET A 149 9.28 -16.29 15.30
CA MET A 149 9.74 -14.90 15.41
C MET A 149 8.98 -14.15 16.53
N PRO A 150 9.14 -14.53 17.81
CA PRO A 150 8.32 -14.03 18.92
C PRO A 150 8.48 -12.53 19.22
N LYS A 151 9.58 -11.89 18.81
CA LYS A 151 9.81 -10.46 19.02
C LYS A 151 9.45 -9.59 17.83
N PHE A 152 8.93 -10.17 16.74
CA PHE A 152 8.58 -9.42 15.54
C PHE A 152 7.40 -8.49 15.81
N LYS A 153 7.59 -7.21 15.50
CA LYS A 153 6.68 -6.12 15.88
C LYS A 153 6.38 -5.17 14.73
N THR A 154 7.33 -4.97 13.82
CA THR A 154 7.22 -3.90 12.84
C THR A 154 7.72 -4.37 11.48
N ILE A 155 6.91 -4.10 10.45
CA ILE A 155 7.34 -4.11 9.05
C ILE A 155 7.12 -2.68 8.51
N LEU A 156 8.16 -2.03 7.98
CA LEU A 156 8.06 -0.66 7.48
C LEU A 156 8.43 -0.63 5.99
N SER A 157 7.43 -0.62 5.13
CA SER A 157 7.49 0.03 3.82
C SER A 157 6.07 0.11 3.27
N PRO A 158 5.67 1.25 2.66
CA PRO A 158 4.36 1.38 2.03
C PRO A 158 4.21 0.52 0.76
N MET A 159 5.26 -0.17 0.32
CA MET A 159 5.30 -1.09 -0.82
C MET A 159 5.79 -2.51 -0.44
N THR A 160 5.70 -2.91 0.83
CA THR A 160 6.14 -4.28 1.20
C THR A 160 5.22 -5.33 0.61
N ARG A 161 5.70 -5.99 -0.46
CA ARG A 161 5.09 -7.22 -0.96
C ARG A 161 5.46 -8.38 -0.07
N THR A 162 4.45 -8.95 0.56
CA THR A 162 4.54 -10.13 1.42
C THR A 162 4.01 -11.34 0.68
N TYR A 163 4.86 -12.35 0.49
CA TYR A 163 4.51 -13.60 -0.19
C TYR A 163 4.87 -14.81 0.67
N ILE A 164 3.86 -15.46 1.24
CA ILE A 164 4.01 -16.62 2.11
C ILE A 164 3.14 -17.74 1.54
N LYS A 165 3.71 -18.65 0.74
CA LYS A 165 2.94 -19.72 0.07
C LYS A 165 3.68 -21.05 0.07
N ASN A 166 2.94 -22.15 -0.10
CA ASN A 166 3.52 -23.48 -0.34
C ASN A 166 4.56 -23.93 0.71
N ASN A 167 4.45 -23.43 1.94
CA ASN A 167 5.15 -24.01 3.09
C ASN A 167 4.42 -25.30 3.50
N HIS A 168 4.73 -25.91 4.65
CA HIS A 168 4.15 -27.22 4.99
C HIS A 168 2.63 -27.26 4.76
N PRO A 169 2.13 -28.16 3.88
CA PRO A 169 0.80 -28.05 3.28
C PRO A 169 -0.35 -28.07 4.30
N SER A 170 -0.25 -28.94 5.32
CA SER A 170 -1.29 -29.11 6.33
C SER A 170 -1.01 -28.44 7.68
N ASN A 171 0.26 -28.24 8.04
CA ASN A 171 0.68 -27.88 9.40
C ASN A 171 1.29 -26.49 9.52
N PHE A 172 1.56 -25.80 8.41
CA PHE A 172 2.06 -24.44 8.47
C PHE A 172 1.00 -23.50 9.06
N CYS A 173 1.36 -22.81 10.14
CA CYS A 173 0.50 -21.80 10.74
C CYS A 173 1.26 -20.49 11.06
N ILE A 174 0.51 -19.39 11.05
CA ILE A 174 0.97 -18.05 11.37
C ILE A 174 0.29 -17.61 12.67
N THR A 175 1.05 -17.10 13.63
CA THR A 175 0.47 -16.63 14.90
C THR A 175 -0.31 -15.34 14.71
N SER A 176 -1.33 -15.12 15.53
CA SER A 176 -2.12 -13.88 15.53
C SER A 176 -1.25 -12.63 15.73
N GLN A 177 -0.18 -12.74 16.52
CA GLN A 177 0.82 -11.67 16.69
C GLN A 177 1.47 -11.27 15.36
N ILE A 178 1.99 -12.24 14.61
CA ILE A 178 2.66 -11.98 13.33
C ILE A 178 1.65 -11.42 12.31
N LEU A 179 0.44 -11.97 12.26
CA LEU A 179 -0.62 -11.47 11.37
C LEU A 179 -0.94 -10.00 11.62
N LYS A 180 -1.03 -9.58 12.89
CA LYS A 180 -1.29 -8.18 13.22
C LYS A 180 -0.21 -7.23 12.73
N VAL A 181 1.05 -7.67 12.65
CA VAL A 181 2.13 -6.83 12.07
C VAL A 181 1.83 -6.55 10.60
N PHE A 182 1.47 -7.58 9.83
CA PHE A 182 1.16 -7.42 8.40
C PHE A 182 -0.17 -6.69 8.16
N LEU A 183 -1.15 -6.83 9.04
CA LEU A 183 -2.46 -6.16 8.93
C LEU A 183 -2.44 -4.69 9.40
N ALA A 184 -1.47 -4.31 10.24
CA ALA A 184 -1.34 -2.94 10.76
C ALA A 184 -0.86 -1.96 9.69
N GLU A 185 0.02 -2.43 8.80
CA GLU A 185 0.40 -1.69 7.61
C GLU A 185 -0.77 -1.68 6.64
N LYS A 186 -1.19 -0.50 6.19
CA LYS A 186 -2.14 -0.37 5.08
C LYS A 186 -1.43 -0.70 3.76
N LEU A 187 -0.93 -1.92 3.65
CA LEU A 187 -0.34 -2.43 2.42
C LEU A 187 -1.42 -2.37 1.32
N PRO A 188 -1.09 -1.92 0.10
CA PRO A 188 -1.99 -1.99 -1.04
C PRO A 188 -2.56 -3.41 -1.21
N ASN A 189 -3.82 -3.49 -1.66
CA ASN A 189 -4.67 -4.69 -1.56
C ASN A 189 -4.18 -5.96 -2.30
N ASP A 190 -3.10 -5.90 -3.07
CA ASP A 190 -2.52 -7.05 -3.79
C ASP A 190 -1.14 -7.49 -3.27
N GLU A 191 -0.60 -6.78 -2.26
CA GLU A 191 0.76 -6.99 -1.78
C GLU A 191 0.86 -8.04 -0.68
N LEU A 192 -0.27 -8.51 -0.12
CA LEU A 192 -0.28 -9.46 1.00
C LEU A 192 -0.86 -10.81 0.58
N GLN A 193 0.00 -11.76 0.25
CA GLN A 193 -0.41 -13.12 -0.13
C GLN A 193 0.08 -14.13 0.88
N MET A 194 -0.85 -14.80 1.58
CA MET A 194 -0.53 -15.76 2.63
C MET A 194 -1.39 -17.02 2.53
N ASN A 195 -0.74 -18.19 2.50
CA ASN A 195 -1.37 -19.49 2.64
C ASN A 195 -0.94 -20.14 3.96
N GLY A 196 -1.84 -20.90 4.59
CA GLY A 196 -1.58 -21.64 5.81
C GLY A 196 -2.77 -21.62 6.75
N LYS A 197 -2.51 -21.68 8.06
CA LYS A 197 -3.55 -21.57 9.09
C LYS A 197 -3.20 -20.45 10.06
N VAL A 198 -4.18 -19.99 10.83
CA VAL A 198 -3.88 -19.21 12.02
C VAL A 198 -3.55 -20.17 13.15
N CYS A 199 -2.40 -20.00 13.80
CA CYS A 199 -2.01 -20.88 14.91
C CYS A 199 -3.03 -20.77 16.05
N ALA A 200 -3.41 -21.91 16.63
CA ALA A 200 -4.16 -21.93 17.87
C ALA A 200 -3.27 -21.33 18.99
N PRO A 201 -3.81 -20.44 19.84
CA PRO A 201 -3.13 -20.00 21.04
C PRO A 201 -2.80 -21.19 21.93
N LYS A 202 -1.61 -21.17 22.56
CA LYS A 202 -1.26 -22.20 23.58
C LYS A 202 -2.27 -22.19 24.73
N ASN A 203 -2.68 -20.99 25.16
CA ASN A 203 -3.66 -20.77 26.20
C ASN A 203 -4.70 -19.75 25.73
N TYR A 204 -5.97 -20.13 25.77
CA TYR A 204 -7.09 -19.21 25.54
C TYR A 204 -7.35 -18.36 26.79
N THR A 205 -7.82 -17.13 26.57
CA THR A 205 -8.24 -16.21 27.64
C THR A 205 -9.68 -15.75 27.39
N LYS A 206 -10.26 -15.00 28.33
CA LYS A 206 -11.58 -14.37 28.10
C LYS A 206 -11.60 -13.42 26.90
N LYS A 207 -10.44 -12.81 26.56
CA LYS A 207 -10.31 -11.88 25.42
C LYS A 207 -9.87 -12.57 24.13
N ASN A 208 -9.08 -13.64 24.23
CA ASN A 208 -8.66 -14.46 23.10
C ASN A 208 -9.36 -15.83 23.22
N CYS A 209 -10.44 -16.03 22.48
CA CYS A 209 -11.40 -17.08 22.70
C CYS A 209 -11.54 -18.04 21.51
N LYS A 210 -12.05 -19.25 21.78
CA LYS A 210 -12.47 -20.22 20.76
C LYS A 210 -13.98 -20.19 20.51
N ILE A 211 -14.74 -19.71 21.50
CA ILE A 211 -16.20 -19.61 21.48
C ILE A 211 -16.56 -18.14 21.70
N PRO A 212 -17.44 -17.55 20.88
CA PRO A 212 -17.85 -16.16 21.05
C PRO A 212 -18.62 -15.98 22.36
N ASP A 213 -18.06 -15.20 23.27
CA ASP A 213 -18.72 -14.75 24.49
C ASP A 213 -18.12 -13.42 24.97
N GLU A 214 -18.76 -12.74 25.92
CA GLU A 214 -18.24 -11.50 26.47
C GLU A 214 -17.09 -11.76 27.48
N PRO A 215 -15.96 -11.03 27.45
CA PRO A 215 -15.58 -9.90 26.59
C PRO A 215 -14.59 -10.29 25.46
N CYS A 216 -14.88 -11.33 24.67
CA CYS A 216 -13.97 -11.78 23.63
C CYS A 216 -13.70 -10.68 22.58
N GLU A 217 -12.40 -10.43 22.35
CA GLU A 217 -11.89 -9.47 21.38
C GLU A 217 -11.28 -10.16 20.15
N GLU A 218 -10.79 -11.40 20.31
CA GLU A 218 -10.14 -12.19 19.27
C GLU A 218 -10.73 -13.60 19.26
N LEU A 219 -11.48 -13.94 18.22
CA LEU A 219 -12.08 -15.26 18.06
C LEU A 219 -11.23 -16.11 17.11
N HIS A 220 -10.75 -17.26 17.58
CA HIS A 220 -10.09 -18.27 16.76
C HIS A 220 -11.07 -19.38 16.39
N GLY A 221 -11.46 -19.41 15.11
CA GLY A 221 -12.49 -20.29 14.59
C GLY A 221 -13.56 -19.52 13.82
N ASP A 222 -14.45 -20.28 13.18
CA ASP A 222 -15.53 -19.72 12.37
C ASP A 222 -16.64 -19.17 13.28
N LEU A 223 -17.20 -18.01 12.93
CA LEU A 223 -18.31 -17.36 13.62
C LEU A 223 -19.62 -17.66 12.88
N ASN A 224 -20.45 -18.52 13.47
CA ASN A 224 -21.76 -18.88 12.93
C ASN A 224 -22.88 -18.09 13.64
N ILE A 225 -23.64 -17.30 12.87
CA ILE A 225 -24.77 -16.49 13.33
C ILE A 225 -26.04 -17.00 12.65
N GLY A 226 -26.87 -17.72 13.41
CA GLY A 226 -28.20 -18.18 13.01
C GLY A 226 -29.33 -17.39 13.67
N ALA A 227 -30.58 -17.81 13.45
CA ALA A 227 -31.78 -17.14 13.96
C ALA A 227 -31.74 -16.80 15.47
N ASN A 228 -31.20 -17.71 16.28
CA ASN A 228 -31.17 -17.60 17.75
C ASN A 228 -29.83 -17.08 18.31
N PHE A 229 -28.94 -16.55 17.47
CA PHE A 229 -27.62 -16.10 17.93
C PHE A 229 -27.73 -14.82 18.76
N ALA A 230 -27.23 -14.86 19.99
CA ALA A 230 -27.18 -13.69 20.87
C ALA A 230 -26.07 -12.71 20.43
N VAL A 231 -26.42 -11.72 19.61
CA VAL A 231 -25.46 -10.75 19.02
C VAL A 231 -24.60 -9.98 20.03
N LYS A 232 -25.03 -9.85 21.29
CA LYS A 232 -24.23 -9.24 22.36
C LYS A 232 -22.88 -9.93 22.60
N LYS A 233 -22.82 -11.25 22.35
CA LYS A 233 -21.61 -12.08 22.52
C LYS A 233 -20.43 -11.63 21.66
N VAL A 234 -20.68 -10.88 20.59
CA VAL A 234 -19.64 -10.40 19.66
C VAL A 234 -19.45 -8.88 19.71
N LYS A 235 -20.03 -8.19 20.69
CA LYS A 235 -19.93 -6.74 20.85
C LYS A 235 -18.47 -6.25 20.94
N ASN A 236 -17.61 -7.03 21.60
CA ASN A 236 -16.19 -6.68 21.81
C ASN A 236 -15.26 -7.25 20.72
N LEU A 237 -15.78 -8.05 19.79
CA LEU A 237 -14.99 -8.75 18.80
C LEU A 237 -14.29 -7.75 17.86
N LYS A 238 -12.97 -7.85 17.76
CA LYS A 238 -12.10 -7.02 16.90
C LYS A 238 -11.46 -7.83 15.78
N PHE A 239 -11.05 -9.06 16.07
CA PHE A 239 -10.42 -9.97 15.11
C PHE A 239 -11.17 -11.29 15.04
N LEU A 240 -11.50 -11.71 13.82
CA LEU A 240 -12.01 -13.04 13.52
C LEU A 240 -10.96 -13.82 12.74
N TYR A 241 -10.36 -14.83 13.37
CA TYR A 241 -9.44 -15.77 12.72
C TYR A 241 -10.21 -17.01 12.25
N GLY A 242 -11.03 -16.80 11.23
CA GLY A 242 -11.95 -17.79 10.64
C GLY A 242 -12.95 -17.13 9.69
N SER A 243 -13.97 -17.89 9.32
CA SER A 243 -15.07 -17.43 8.45
C SER A 243 -16.20 -16.77 9.26
N LEU A 244 -16.79 -15.69 8.73
CA LEU A 244 -18.06 -15.14 9.20
C LEU A 244 -19.20 -15.76 8.40
N ILE A 245 -20.09 -16.49 9.07
CA ILE A 245 -21.19 -17.22 8.45
C ILE A 245 -22.50 -16.72 9.07
N VAL A 246 -23.38 -16.09 8.28
CA VAL A 246 -24.65 -15.52 8.76
C VAL A 246 -25.80 -16.08 7.94
N LYS A 247 -26.64 -16.92 8.56
CA LYS A 247 -27.67 -17.67 7.84
C LYS A 247 -29.04 -17.55 8.49
N ASN A 248 -30.06 -17.31 7.68
CA ASN A 248 -31.48 -17.37 8.07
C ASN A 248 -31.79 -16.56 9.35
N THR A 249 -31.28 -15.33 9.43
CA THR A 249 -31.50 -14.43 10.55
C THR A 249 -32.53 -13.34 10.22
N ASP A 250 -33.07 -12.74 11.27
CA ASP A 250 -33.95 -11.56 11.20
C ASP A 250 -33.19 -10.22 11.29
N LEU A 251 -31.87 -10.25 11.14
CA LEU A 251 -31.01 -9.07 11.27
C LEU A 251 -31.22 -8.11 10.09
N ALA A 252 -31.40 -6.83 10.40
CA ALA A 252 -31.52 -5.78 9.38
C ALA A 252 -30.17 -5.25 8.87
N ASN A 253 -29.09 -5.42 9.63
CA ASN A 253 -27.75 -4.90 9.35
C ASN A 253 -26.68 -5.53 10.27
N PHE A 254 -25.40 -5.26 10.01
CA PHE A 254 -24.26 -5.72 10.80
C PHE A 254 -23.76 -4.73 11.87
N LYS A 255 -24.57 -3.77 12.33
CA LYS A 255 -24.12 -2.77 13.34
C LYS A 255 -23.66 -3.39 14.65
N PHE A 256 -24.16 -4.58 15.00
CA PHE A 256 -23.76 -5.31 16.20
C PHE A 256 -22.28 -5.77 16.16
N LEU A 257 -21.68 -5.90 14.97
CA LEU A 257 -20.24 -6.11 14.75
C LEU A 257 -19.47 -4.79 14.78
N GLY A 258 -19.86 -3.86 15.66
CA GLY A 258 -19.38 -2.48 15.66
C GLY A 258 -17.89 -2.29 15.97
N ASN A 259 -17.22 -3.34 16.46
CA ASN A 259 -15.77 -3.34 16.73
C ASN A 259 -14.97 -4.27 15.80
N LEU A 260 -15.64 -5.09 14.98
CA LEU A 260 -14.97 -6.03 14.09
C LEU A 260 -14.14 -5.26 13.07
N THR A 261 -12.83 -5.45 13.13
CA THR A 261 -11.85 -4.68 12.37
C THR A 261 -11.20 -5.54 11.30
N TYR A 262 -10.93 -6.81 11.58
CA TYR A 262 -10.29 -7.73 10.64
C TYR A 262 -10.95 -9.11 10.63
N ILE A 263 -11.04 -9.69 9.44
CA ILE A 263 -11.40 -11.10 9.21
C ILE A 263 -10.23 -11.77 8.50
N VAL A 264 -9.76 -12.90 9.02
CA VAL A 264 -8.59 -13.62 8.52
C VAL A 264 -8.94 -15.09 8.33
N GLN A 265 -9.09 -15.52 7.08
CA GLN A 265 -9.39 -16.89 6.69
C GLN A 265 -8.29 -17.45 5.76
N LEU A 266 -7.21 -17.97 6.35
CA LEU A 266 -6.09 -18.53 5.58
C LEU A 266 -6.31 -19.97 5.12
N GLY A 267 -7.33 -20.65 5.64
CA GLY A 267 -7.61 -22.05 5.34
C GLY A 267 -7.99 -22.25 3.88
N GLU A 268 -7.45 -23.31 3.28
CA GLU A 268 -7.80 -23.69 1.90
C GLU A 268 -9.30 -23.93 1.76
N LYS A 269 -9.86 -23.50 0.63
CA LYS A 269 -11.25 -23.71 0.24
C LYS A 269 -12.31 -23.08 1.16
N LYS A 270 -11.95 -22.04 1.92
CA LYS A 270 -12.88 -21.37 2.84
C LYS A 270 -13.24 -19.95 2.40
N ILE A 271 -14.54 -19.69 2.35
CA ILE A 271 -15.12 -18.36 2.15
C ILE A 271 -14.90 -17.53 3.43
N ALA A 272 -14.41 -16.30 3.32
CA ALA A 272 -14.21 -15.43 4.47
C ALA A 272 -15.53 -14.89 5.04
N ILE A 273 -16.47 -14.51 4.18
CA ILE A 273 -17.80 -14.02 4.56
C ILE A 273 -18.88 -14.73 3.73
N ASP A 274 -19.74 -15.50 4.39
CA ASP A 274 -20.85 -16.23 3.78
C ASP A 274 -22.18 -15.82 4.42
N VAL A 275 -23.01 -15.07 3.69
CA VAL A 275 -24.27 -14.49 4.19
C VAL A 275 -25.43 -15.00 3.36
N GLN A 276 -26.30 -15.83 3.93
CA GLN A 276 -27.36 -16.51 3.16
C GLN A 276 -28.75 -16.44 3.79
N GLY A 277 -29.78 -16.21 2.98
CA GLY A 277 -31.18 -16.38 3.40
C GLY A 277 -31.71 -15.35 4.40
N ASN A 278 -30.99 -14.26 4.66
CA ASN A 278 -31.40 -13.23 5.62
C ASN A 278 -32.37 -12.25 4.96
N LYS A 279 -33.68 -12.54 5.03
CA LYS A 279 -34.73 -11.80 4.29
C LYS A 279 -34.98 -10.38 4.80
N LYS A 280 -34.56 -10.04 6.02
CA LYS A 280 -34.68 -8.68 6.58
C LYS A 280 -33.39 -7.85 6.45
N LEU A 281 -32.30 -8.43 5.94
CA LEU A 281 -30.99 -7.77 5.86
C LEU A 281 -30.95 -6.77 4.71
N ILE A 282 -31.13 -5.48 5.02
CA ILE A 282 -31.22 -4.41 4.03
C ILE A 282 -29.90 -3.68 3.77
N SER A 283 -28.87 -3.93 4.58
CA SER A 283 -27.55 -3.27 4.49
C SER A 283 -26.43 -4.25 4.82
N ALA A 284 -25.42 -4.34 3.94
CA ALA A 284 -24.22 -5.15 4.14
C ALA A 284 -23.06 -4.37 4.80
N ALA A 285 -23.30 -3.14 5.26
CA ALA A 285 -22.27 -2.28 5.82
C ALA A 285 -21.70 -2.80 7.15
N PHE A 286 -20.36 -2.87 7.22
CA PHE A 286 -19.61 -3.08 8.45
C PHE A 286 -19.10 -1.74 9.01
N PRO A 287 -19.33 -1.42 10.29
CA PRO A 287 -18.96 -0.10 10.83
C PRO A 287 -17.46 0.21 10.86
N LYS A 288 -16.61 -0.78 11.16
CA LYS A 288 -15.17 -0.60 11.39
C LYS A 288 -14.28 -1.60 10.66
N LEU A 289 -14.83 -2.42 9.76
CA LEU A 289 -14.05 -3.42 9.03
C LEU A 289 -13.02 -2.71 8.15
N LYS A 290 -11.74 -3.03 8.38
CA LYS A 290 -10.60 -2.46 7.66
C LYS A 290 -9.98 -3.44 6.69
N GLY A 291 -10.02 -4.73 7.01
CA GLY A 291 -9.24 -5.74 6.30
C GLY A 291 -9.87 -7.13 6.32
N ILE A 292 -9.82 -7.80 5.17
CA ILE A 292 -10.28 -9.17 4.95
C ILE A 292 -9.14 -9.89 4.24
N LEU A 293 -8.41 -10.72 4.98
CA LEU A 293 -7.32 -11.53 4.43
C LEU A 293 -7.83 -12.95 4.27
N CYS A 294 -7.84 -13.49 3.05
CA CYS A 294 -8.16 -14.89 2.85
C CYS A 294 -7.44 -15.54 1.68
N ASN A 295 -7.40 -16.87 1.70
CA ASN A 295 -6.88 -17.69 0.62
C ASN A 295 -8.03 -18.35 -0.14
N THR A 296 -8.20 -17.92 -1.38
CA THR A 296 -9.30 -18.26 -2.28
C THR A 296 -8.90 -19.18 -3.41
N TRP A 297 -7.59 -19.46 -3.54
CA TRP A 297 -7.08 -20.38 -4.53
C TRP A 297 -7.37 -21.83 -4.12
N ASP A 298 -8.18 -22.52 -4.91
CA ASP A 298 -8.39 -23.96 -4.82
C ASP A 298 -7.30 -24.67 -5.66
N SER A 299 -6.25 -25.12 -4.98
CA SER A 299 -5.13 -25.84 -5.58
C SER A 299 -5.51 -27.20 -6.18
N VAL A 300 -6.62 -27.80 -5.73
CA VAL A 300 -7.05 -29.13 -6.19
C VAL A 300 -7.80 -29.02 -7.51
N ASN A 301 -8.72 -28.07 -7.60
CA ASN A 301 -9.55 -27.87 -8.78
C ASN A 301 -9.00 -26.79 -9.73
N ASN A 302 -7.85 -26.20 -9.40
CA ASN A 302 -7.20 -25.13 -10.15
C ASN A 302 -8.15 -23.95 -10.46
N GLN A 303 -8.93 -23.53 -9.45
CA GLN A 303 -9.96 -22.49 -9.59
C GLN A 303 -9.93 -21.49 -8.44
N LEU A 304 -10.46 -20.30 -8.68
CA LEU A 304 -10.66 -19.28 -7.65
C LEU A 304 -12.06 -19.43 -7.03
N LEU A 305 -12.12 -19.39 -5.70
CA LEU A 305 -13.36 -19.37 -4.93
C LEU A 305 -13.71 -17.95 -4.51
N ASP A 306 -15.01 -17.68 -4.35
CA ASP A 306 -15.47 -16.38 -3.87
C ASP A 306 -15.10 -16.17 -2.40
N ALA A 307 -14.31 -15.14 -2.11
CA ALA A 307 -14.00 -14.74 -0.74
C ALA A 307 -15.22 -14.27 0.05
N ILE A 308 -16.16 -13.61 -0.62
CA ILE A 308 -17.32 -12.93 -0.01
C ILE A 308 -18.56 -13.21 -0.85
N ASN A 309 -19.55 -13.84 -0.24
CA ASN A 309 -20.78 -14.25 -0.91
C ASN A 309 -22.03 -13.88 -0.10
N PHE A 310 -22.95 -13.17 -0.76
CA PHE A 310 -24.28 -12.86 -0.28
C PHE A 310 -25.29 -13.52 -1.21
N LYS A 311 -26.07 -14.49 -0.69
CA LYS A 311 -27.02 -15.27 -1.49
C LYS A 311 -28.41 -15.32 -0.86
N ASN A 312 -29.46 -15.13 -1.66
CA ASN A 312 -30.87 -15.24 -1.27
C ASN A 312 -31.25 -14.34 -0.06
N ASN A 313 -30.59 -13.19 0.10
CA ASN A 313 -30.91 -12.21 1.14
C ASN A 313 -32.01 -11.23 0.66
N HIS A 314 -32.26 -10.14 1.37
CA HIS A 314 -33.20 -9.11 0.91
C HIS A 314 -32.71 -8.46 -0.40
N LYS A 315 -33.63 -8.20 -1.34
CA LYS A 315 -33.31 -7.67 -2.68
C LYS A 315 -32.61 -6.31 -2.69
N SER A 316 -32.80 -5.49 -1.65
CA SER A 316 -32.16 -4.17 -1.54
C SER A 316 -30.64 -4.26 -1.46
N LEU A 317 -30.06 -5.40 -1.10
CA LEU A 317 -28.60 -5.56 -1.10
C LEU A 317 -28.01 -5.50 -2.51
N LEU A 318 -28.80 -5.80 -3.56
CA LEU A 318 -28.37 -5.62 -4.95
C LEU A 318 -28.19 -4.14 -5.32
N GLU A 319 -28.79 -3.22 -4.54
CA GLU A 319 -28.67 -1.77 -4.71
C GLU A 319 -27.65 -1.14 -3.74
N ASP A 320 -27.11 -1.93 -2.79
CA ASP A 320 -26.14 -1.48 -1.78
C ASP A 320 -24.70 -1.46 -2.34
N SER A 321 -24.50 -0.68 -3.41
CA SER A 321 -23.21 -0.52 -4.07
C SER A 321 -22.13 -0.02 -3.11
N LYS A 322 -22.50 0.85 -2.17
CA LYS A 322 -21.61 1.37 -1.13
C LYS A 322 -21.00 0.25 -0.30
N SER A 323 -21.80 -0.69 0.21
CA SER A 323 -21.28 -1.80 0.99
C SER A 323 -20.48 -2.78 0.14
N CYS A 324 -20.89 -3.03 -1.12
CA CYS A 324 -20.11 -3.87 -2.03
C CYS A 324 -18.70 -3.31 -2.25
N PHE A 325 -18.58 -2.01 -2.57
CA PHE A 325 -17.27 -1.37 -2.73
C PHE A 325 -16.47 -1.32 -1.43
N ALA A 326 -17.12 -1.07 -0.28
CA ALA A 326 -16.43 -1.08 1.00
C ALA A 326 -15.85 -2.46 1.34
N LEU A 327 -16.59 -3.54 1.07
CA LEU A 327 -16.12 -4.91 1.23
C LEU A 327 -14.97 -5.23 0.28
N ARG A 328 -15.10 -4.83 -0.99
CA ARG A 328 -14.05 -4.98 -2.00
C ARG A 328 -12.76 -4.27 -1.59
N SER A 329 -12.87 -3.00 -1.15
CA SER A 329 -11.72 -2.22 -0.69
C SER A 329 -11.07 -2.77 0.58
N ALA A 330 -11.78 -3.59 1.37
CA ALA A 330 -11.23 -4.22 2.56
C ALA A 330 -10.46 -5.52 2.26
N GLN A 331 -10.57 -6.11 1.06
CA GLN A 331 -9.91 -7.37 0.73
C GLN A 331 -8.41 -7.19 0.44
N TYR A 332 -7.59 -8.11 0.96
CA TYR A 332 -6.16 -8.26 0.65
C TYR A 332 -5.94 -9.41 -0.35
N ILE A 333 -6.56 -9.36 -1.53
CA ILE A 333 -6.59 -10.48 -2.48
C ILE A 333 -6.52 -9.93 -3.91
N PRO A 334 -5.86 -10.66 -4.86
CA PRO A 334 -5.77 -10.28 -6.26
C PRO A 334 -7.07 -9.78 -6.91
N GLN A 335 -6.91 -8.76 -7.73
CA GLN A 335 -7.79 -7.98 -8.63
C GLN A 335 -9.07 -8.61 -9.18
N HIS A 336 -9.19 -9.94 -9.22
CA HIS A 336 -10.30 -10.67 -9.83
C HIS A 336 -11.40 -11.07 -8.84
N GLU A 337 -11.18 -10.88 -7.54
CA GLU A 337 -12.14 -11.27 -6.51
C GLU A 337 -13.00 -10.11 -6.07
N ILE A 338 -14.29 -10.19 -6.40
CA ILE A 338 -15.25 -9.14 -6.12
C ILE A 338 -16.36 -9.75 -5.27
N PRO A 339 -16.80 -9.07 -4.19
CA PRO A 339 -17.97 -9.51 -3.42
C PRO A 339 -19.15 -9.80 -4.34
N LYS A 340 -19.77 -10.98 -4.16
CA LYS A 340 -20.96 -11.38 -4.92
C LYS A 340 -22.23 -11.20 -4.12
N PHE A 341 -23.22 -10.59 -4.75
CA PHE A 341 -24.58 -10.41 -4.25
C PHE A 341 -25.54 -11.05 -5.26
N ASP A 342 -26.07 -12.22 -4.95
CA ASP A 342 -26.89 -13.05 -5.86
C ASP A 342 -26.24 -13.23 -7.24
N GLY A 343 -24.93 -13.49 -7.24
CA GLY A 343 -24.12 -13.65 -8.45
C GLY A 343 -23.70 -12.34 -9.14
N LYS A 344 -24.22 -11.19 -8.73
CA LYS A 344 -23.82 -9.86 -9.24
C LYS A 344 -22.64 -9.29 -8.45
N THR A 345 -21.82 -8.47 -9.10
CA THR A 345 -20.63 -7.82 -8.49
C THR A 345 -20.74 -6.30 -8.61
N CYS A 346 -19.94 -5.54 -7.84
CA CYS A 346 -19.97 -4.06 -7.88
C CYS A 346 -19.42 -3.46 -9.19
N GLY A 347 -18.86 -4.26 -10.12
CA GLY A 347 -18.15 -3.78 -11.30
C GLY A 347 -16.87 -2.98 -10.98
N PRO A 348 -15.92 -2.85 -11.92
CA PRO A 348 -14.74 -2.00 -11.75
C PRO A 348 -15.07 -0.50 -11.91
N TYR A 349 -15.90 -0.16 -12.89
CA TYR A 349 -16.21 1.22 -13.25
C TYR A 349 -17.50 1.72 -12.61
N SER A 350 -17.45 2.96 -12.13
CA SER A 350 -18.62 3.70 -11.66
C SER A 350 -19.02 4.80 -12.62
N VAL A 351 -18.04 5.47 -13.21
CA VAL A 351 -18.22 6.48 -14.26
C VAL A 351 -17.10 6.27 -15.27
N ASN A 352 -17.45 5.99 -16.52
CA ASN A 352 -16.52 5.99 -17.64
C ASN A 352 -17.13 6.81 -18.79
N ILE A 353 -16.60 8.01 -19.00
CA ILE A 353 -17.06 8.94 -20.03
C ILE A 353 -15.87 9.25 -20.91
N SER A 354 -15.76 8.51 -22.01
CA SER A 354 -14.59 8.58 -22.87
C SER A 354 -14.94 8.69 -24.34
N ASN A 355 -14.09 9.40 -25.09
CA ASN A 355 -14.20 9.54 -26.55
C ASN A 355 -15.48 10.22 -27.05
N ASN A 356 -16.04 11.15 -26.28
CA ASN A 356 -17.24 11.89 -26.70
C ASN A 356 -16.83 13.21 -27.37
N ALA A 357 -16.83 13.24 -28.71
CA ALA A 357 -16.37 14.38 -29.50
C ALA A 357 -17.21 15.66 -29.30
N GLY A 358 -18.50 15.52 -28.98
CA GLY A 358 -19.45 16.62 -28.81
C GLY A 358 -19.67 17.08 -27.37
N LEU A 359 -19.16 16.35 -26.38
CA LEU A 359 -19.50 16.59 -24.98
C LEU A 359 -18.78 17.83 -24.42
N GLU A 360 -19.52 18.84 -23.96
CA GLU A 360 -18.96 20.09 -23.45
C GLU A 360 -18.94 20.19 -21.92
N GLU A 361 -19.96 19.64 -21.25
CA GLU A 361 -20.08 19.54 -19.79
C GLU A 361 -20.76 18.19 -19.43
N LEU A 362 -20.46 17.59 -18.27
CA LEU A 362 -21.14 16.33 -17.86
C LEU A 362 -22.53 16.56 -17.26
N GLU A 363 -22.71 17.68 -16.55
CA GLU A 363 -23.97 18.11 -15.93
C GLU A 363 -24.66 17.09 -14.99
N LEU A 364 -23.90 16.23 -14.31
CA LEU A 364 -24.46 15.28 -13.33
C LEU A 364 -24.82 16.00 -12.01
N THR A 365 -25.77 16.93 -12.09
CA THR A 365 -26.08 17.92 -11.04
C THR A 365 -26.66 17.32 -9.77
N ASN A 366 -27.27 16.13 -9.86
CA ASN A 366 -27.84 15.41 -8.72
C ASN A 366 -26.89 14.36 -8.11
N LEU A 367 -25.72 14.13 -8.70
CA LEU A 367 -24.76 13.14 -8.21
C LEU A 367 -24.18 13.57 -6.86
N THR A 368 -24.46 12.81 -5.80
CA THR A 368 -24.00 13.11 -4.43
C THR A 368 -22.78 12.29 -4.02
N SER A 369 -22.63 11.10 -4.60
CA SER A 369 -21.63 10.11 -4.20
C SER A 369 -21.14 9.27 -5.38
N ILE A 370 -19.86 8.91 -5.37
CA ILE A 370 -19.23 8.02 -6.36
C ILE A 370 -18.39 6.97 -5.63
N TYR A 371 -18.46 5.71 -6.07
CA TYR A 371 -17.74 4.58 -5.50
C TYR A 371 -17.12 3.75 -6.63
N GLY A 372 -15.84 3.40 -6.58
CA GLY A 372 -15.17 2.61 -7.63
C GLY A 372 -14.23 3.44 -8.50
N ILE A 373 -14.14 3.14 -9.80
CA ILE A 373 -13.27 3.88 -10.74
C ILE A 373 -14.03 5.03 -11.41
N PHE A 374 -13.36 6.19 -11.56
CA PHE A 374 -13.87 7.38 -12.26
C PHE A 374 -12.94 7.75 -13.43
N GLN A 375 -13.45 7.64 -14.66
CA GLN A 375 -12.71 7.97 -15.88
C GLN A 375 -13.49 8.99 -16.72
N VAL A 376 -12.81 10.09 -17.04
CA VAL A 376 -13.29 11.13 -17.95
C VAL A 376 -12.16 11.49 -18.88
N THR A 377 -12.05 10.79 -20.01
CA THR A 377 -10.87 10.86 -20.88
C THR A 377 -11.19 11.07 -22.34
N SER A 378 -10.30 11.74 -23.08
CA SER A 378 -10.44 11.86 -24.55
C SER A 378 -11.75 12.55 -25.00
N ASN A 379 -12.24 13.55 -24.25
CA ASN A 379 -13.42 14.33 -24.62
C ASN A 379 -12.96 15.75 -25.06
N PRO A 380 -12.67 15.97 -26.37
CA PRO A 380 -11.92 17.15 -26.84
C PRO A 380 -12.66 18.48 -26.62
N LYS A 381 -13.99 18.46 -26.50
CA LYS A 381 -14.80 19.65 -26.22
C LYS A 381 -15.18 19.82 -24.75
N LEU A 382 -14.87 18.85 -23.89
CA LEU A 382 -15.29 18.89 -22.48
C LEU A 382 -14.48 19.93 -21.71
N ARG A 383 -15.16 20.92 -21.12
CA ARG A 383 -14.53 22.04 -20.41
C ARG A 383 -14.68 21.94 -18.89
N LYS A 384 -15.73 21.29 -18.39
CA LYS A 384 -16.03 21.19 -16.96
C LYS A 384 -16.74 19.88 -16.61
N LEU A 385 -16.54 19.37 -15.38
CA LEU A 385 -17.32 18.24 -14.88
C LEU A 385 -18.73 18.66 -14.43
N LYS A 386 -18.87 19.78 -13.71
CA LYS A 386 -20.16 20.30 -13.21
C LYS A 386 -20.87 19.30 -12.28
N LEU A 387 -20.21 18.98 -11.17
CA LEU A 387 -20.71 18.09 -10.12
C LEU A 387 -21.05 18.84 -8.81
N PRO A 388 -22.01 19.79 -8.82
CA PRO A 388 -22.25 20.73 -7.72
C PRO A 388 -22.73 20.08 -6.41
N LYS A 389 -23.45 18.94 -6.49
CA LYS A 389 -23.95 18.21 -5.32
C LYS A 389 -23.02 17.10 -4.84
N LEU A 390 -21.89 16.86 -5.52
CA LEU A 390 -20.96 15.82 -5.12
C LEU A 390 -20.37 16.16 -3.74
N LYS A 391 -20.52 15.23 -2.80
CA LYS A 391 -20.05 15.36 -1.41
C LYS A 391 -18.98 14.34 -1.09
N THR A 392 -19.12 13.11 -1.60
CA THR A 392 -18.25 11.99 -1.23
C THR A 392 -17.81 11.21 -2.45
N ALA A 393 -16.52 10.93 -2.56
CA ALA A 393 -16.00 9.96 -3.49
C ALA A 393 -15.11 8.98 -2.71
N GLN A 394 -15.30 7.68 -2.93
CA GLN A 394 -14.43 6.63 -2.44
C GLN A 394 -13.97 5.87 -3.68
N LEU A 395 -12.83 6.30 -4.22
CA LEU A 395 -12.39 5.89 -5.53
C LEU A 395 -11.18 4.99 -5.37
N SER A 396 -11.29 3.77 -5.85
CA SER A 396 -10.22 2.80 -5.72
C SER A 396 -10.14 2.02 -7.01
N ASN A 397 -8.92 1.92 -7.52
CA ASN A 397 -8.57 0.88 -8.47
C ASN A 397 -7.82 -0.20 -7.70
N THR A 398 -8.32 -1.44 -7.78
CA THR A 398 -7.63 -2.60 -7.22
C THR A 398 -6.53 -3.09 -8.15
N TRP A 399 -6.48 -2.62 -9.39
CA TRP A 399 -5.52 -3.06 -10.37
C TRP A 399 -4.19 -2.31 -10.16
N VAL A 400 -3.14 -3.05 -9.84
CA VAL A 400 -1.77 -2.55 -9.64
C VAL A 400 -1.34 -1.80 -10.89
N ASN A 401 -0.93 -0.54 -10.73
CA ASN A 401 -0.58 0.42 -11.78
C ASN A 401 -1.75 1.03 -12.56
N ASP A 402 -3.00 0.69 -12.25
CA ASP A 402 -4.13 1.37 -12.88
C ASP A 402 -4.67 2.52 -12.04
N THR A 403 -5.22 3.47 -12.75
CA THR A 403 -5.69 4.73 -12.21
C THR A 403 -7.13 4.60 -11.66
N ALA A 404 -7.35 5.00 -10.41
CA ALA A 404 -8.68 5.11 -9.80
C ALA A 404 -9.46 6.33 -10.31
N VAL A 405 -8.73 7.41 -10.62
CA VAL A 405 -9.28 8.66 -11.16
C VAL A 405 -8.48 9.12 -12.36
N ALA A 406 -9.03 8.96 -13.56
CA ALA A 406 -8.41 9.42 -14.79
C ALA A 406 -9.18 10.61 -15.37
N ILE A 407 -8.52 11.76 -15.47
CA ILE A 407 -9.06 12.95 -16.13
C ILE A 407 -7.97 13.55 -17.02
N ALA A 408 -7.95 13.12 -18.29
CA ALA A 408 -6.88 13.42 -19.24
C ALA A 408 -7.39 13.45 -20.69
N GLY A 409 -6.65 14.11 -21.60
CA GLY A 409 -7.03 14.17 -23.02
C GLY A 409 -8.36 14.87 -23.29
N ASN A 410 -8.85 15.69 -22.35
CA ASN A 410 -10.04 16.51 -22.55
C ASN A 410 -9.66 17.84 -23.22
N SER A 411 -10.60 18.78 -23.34
CA SER A 411 -10.31 20.10 -23.92
C SER A 411 -9.08 20.77 -23.28
N PRO A 412 -8.22 21.48 -24.03
CA PRO A 412 -7.15 22.30 -23.45
C PRO A 412 -7.65 23.39 -22.48
N GLN A 413 -8.93 23.74 -22.59
CA GLN A 413 -9.60 24.66 -21.70
C GLN A 413 -10.20 23.99 -20.45
N PHE A 414 -10.20 22.66 -20.40
CA PHE A 414 -10.72 21.91 -19.27
C PHE A 414 -10.04 22.33 -17.97
N CYS A 415 -10.84 22.48 -16.92
CA CYS A 415 -10.34 22.65 -15.57
C CYS A 415 -11.32 22.08 -14.54
N LEU A 416 -10.77 21.64 -13.42
CA LEU A 416 -11.55 21.17 -12.27
C LEU A 416 -11.94 22.35 -11.38
N ALA A 417 -13.20 22.42 -10.96
CA ALA A 417 -13.58 23.37 -9.92
C ALA A 417 -12.81 23.05 -8.62
N LEU A 418 -12.45 24.06 -7.83
CA LEU A 418 -11.69 23.84 -6.58
C LEU A 418 -12.36 22.85 -5.62
N ARG A 419 -13.70 22.79 -5.59
CA ARG A 419 -14.44 21.82 -4.79
C ARG A 419 -14.31 20.39 -5.33
N GLU A 420 -14.37 20.22 -6.64
CA GLU A 420 -14.16 18.93 -7.31
C GLU A 420 -12.72 18.45 -7.10
N ALA A 421 -11.75 19.34 -7.30
CA ALA A 421 -10.33 19.09 -7.05
C ALA A 421 -10.10 18.57 -5.62
N LYS A 422 -10.68 19.19 -4.59
CA LYS A 422 -10.57 18.72 -3.19
C LYS A 422 -11.18 17.34 -2.93
N ILE A 423 -12.17 16.93 -3.72
CA ILE A 423 -12.79 15.61 -3.61
C ILE A 423 -11.92 14.57 -4.33
N PHE A 424 -11.58 14.85 -5.59
CA PHE A 424 -10.85 13.92 -6.45
C PHE A 424 -9.35 13.83 -6.16
N LEU A 425 -8.75 14.79 -5.46
CA LEU A 425 -7.33 14.80 -5.10
C LEU A 425 -7.10 14.39 -3.64
N ASN A 426 -8.14 13.90 -2.96
CA ASN A 426 -8.02 13.46 -1.58
C ASN A 426 -7.31 12.10 -1.50
N TYR A 427 -5.98 12.13 -1.32
CA TYR A 427 -5.12 10.95 -1.26
C TYR A 427 -5.49 9.94 -0.17
N LYS A 428 -6.23 10.36 0.88
CA LYS A 428 -6.73 9.44 1.93
C LYS A 428 -7.89 8.58 1.45
N LYS A 429 -8.56 8.98 0.36
CA LYS A 429 -9.78 8.35 -0.18
C LYS A 429 -9.63 7.86 -1.61
N VAL A 430 -8.51 8.15 -2.25
CA VAL A 430 -8.25 7.77 -3.63
C VAL A 430 -6.89 7.07 -3.77
N THR A 431 -6.88 5.93 -4.45
CA THR A 431 -5.71 5.04 -4.48
C THR A 431 -4.66 5.45 -5.51
N SER A 432 -5.06 5.96 -6.68
CA SER A 432 -4.16 6.35 -7.79
C SER A 432 -4.83 7.36 -8.71
N PHE A 433 -4.03 8.15 -9.44
CA PHE A 433 -4.54 9.25 -10.26
C PHE A 433 -3.78 9.41 -11.58
N MET A 434 -4.49 9.76 -12.64
CA MET A 434 -3.93 10.27 -13.89
C MET A 434 -4.65 11.56 -14.23
N PHE A 435 -3.93 12.68 -14.12
CA PHE A 435 -4.45 13.99 -14.50
C PHE A 435 -3.58 14.60 -15.58
N ASP A 436 -4.23 15.09 -16.64
CA ASP A 436 -3.67 16.11 -17.52
C ASP A 436 -4.68 17.27 -17.56
N SER A 437 -4.58 18.13 -16.54
CA SER A 437 -5.58 19.16 -16.27
C SER A 437 -5.02 20.30 -15.42
N LYS A 438 -5.90 21.22 -15.01
CA LYS A 438 -5.64 22.34 -14.10
C LYS A 438 -6.84 22.58 -13.20
N VAL A 439 -6.62 23.23 -12.07
CA VAL A 439 -7.72 23.76 -11.25
C VAL A 439 -8.18 25.09 -11.85
N CYS A 440 -9.50 25.28 -11.94
CA CYS A 440 -10.08 26.51 -12.46
C CYS A 440 -9.68 27.71 -11.60
N LYS A 441 -9.49 28.87 -12.22
CA LYS A 441 -9.31 30.13 -11.49
C LYS A 441 -10.52 30.37 -10.60
N PRO A 442 -10.33 30.73 -9.33
CA PRO A 442 -11.43 30.97 -8.41
C PRO A 442 -12.26 32.19 -8.88
N GLY A 443 -13.58 32.13 -8.69
CA GLY A 443 -14.46 33.29 -8.89
C GLY A 443 -14.30 34.33 -7.78
N ARG A 444 -14.83 35.55 -7.99
CA ARG A 444 -14.70 36.72 -7.09
C ARG A 444 -15.13 36.47 -5.62
N GLN A 445 -15.92 35.45 -5.35
CA GLN A 445 -16.46 35.14 -4.02
C GLN A 445 -15.58 34.21 -3.16
N ALA A 446 -14.47 33.68 -3.70
CA ALA A 446 -13.64 32.69 -3.00
C ALA A 446 -12.61 33.35 -2.06
N LYS A 447 -13.05 33.85 -0.89
CA LYS A 447 -12.25 34.62 0.10
C LYS A 447 -10.94 33.98 0.64
N LYS A 448 -10.58 32.75 0.24
CA LYS A 448 -9.39 32.01 0.69
C LYS A 448 -8.65 31.29 -0.45
N ALA A 449 -9.00 31.60 -1.70
CA ALA A 449 -8.39 31.03 -2.90
C ALA A 449 -7.81 32.15 -3.75
N CYS A 450 -6.54 32.01 -4.14
CA CYS A 450 -5.77 33.11 -4.71
C CYS A 450 -4.95 32.62 -5.90
N ILE A 451 -4.71 33.53 -6.85
CA ILE A 451 -3.87 33.30 -8.04
C ILE A 451 -2.60 34.16 -8.02
N VAL A 452 -2.53 35.11 -7.10
CA VAL A 452 -1.37 35.96 -6.81
C VAL A 452 -1.00 35.76 -5.34
N PRO A 453 0.29 35.62 -4.98
CA PRO A 453 0.68 35.40 -3.59
C PRO A 453 0.34 36.62 -2.74
N GLU A 454 -0.48 36.40 -1.70
CA GLU A 454 -0.95 37.42 -0.77
C GLU A 454 -1.10 36.85 0.65
N ILE A 455 -1.06 37.73 1.65
CA ILE A 455 -1.22 37.34 3.06
C ILE A 455 -2.63 36.79 3.27
N GLY A 456 -2.74 35.68 4.03
CA GLY A 456 -4.02 35.02 4.28
C GLY A 456 -4.44 34.03 3.18
N CYS A 457 -3.65 33.89 2.10
CA CYS A 457 -3.93 32.89 1.08
C CYS A 457 -3.83 31.46 1.64
N VAL A 458 -4.93 30.69 1.54
CA VAL A 458 -4.96 29.29 2.02
C VAL A 458 -4.86 28.29 0.87
N ASN A 459 -5.51 28.57 -0.26
CA ASN A 459 -5.51 27.73 -1.45
C ASN A 459 -4.91 28.54 -2.60
N PHE A 460 -3.68 28.27 -3.00
CA PHE A 460 -3.07 28.94 -4.14
C PHE A 460 -3.29 28.13 -5.41
N ILE A 461 -3.76 28.78 -6.48
CA ILE A 461 -3.99 28.16 -7.79
C ILE A 461 -3.05 28.80 -8.81
N GLY A 462 -2.08 28.02 -9.29
CA GLY A 462 -1.02 28.47 -10.20
C GLY A 462 0.37 28.11 -9.68
N ASN A 463 1.40 28.57 -10.40
CA ASN A 463 2.79 28.33 -10.03
C ASN A 463 3.28 29.39 -9.04
N LEU A 464 3.70 28.94 -7.85
CA LEU A 464 4.26 29.80 -6.82
C LEU A 464 5.76 29.98 -7.07
N LYS A 465 6.17 31.19 -7.45
CA LYS A 465 7.59 31.53 -7.69
C LYS A 465 8.17 32.25 -6.49
N ILE A 466 9.24 31.71 -5.92
CA ILE A 466 10.03 32.29 -4.84
C ILE A 466 11.42 32.63 -5.38
N GLY A 467 11.77 33.91 -5.30
CA GLY A 467 13.06 34.43 -5.73
C GLY A 467 13.68 35.36 -4.69
N PRO A 468 14.73 36.11 -5.04
CA PRO A 468 15.51 36.92 -4.10
C PRO A 468 14.68 37.96 -3.31
N LYS A 469 13.62 38.50 -3.92
CA LYS A 469 12.77 39.57 -3.36
C LYS A 469 11.40 39.08 -2.89
N PHE A 470 11.21 37.78 -2.70
CA PHE A 470 9.91 37.23 -2.34
C PHE A 470 9.58 37.54 -0.87
N ASP A 471 8.38 38.08 -0.62
CA ASP A 471 7.89 38.29 0.75
C ASP A 471 7.33 36.98 1.34
N PHE A 472 8.11 36.36 2.22
CA PHE A 472 7.78 35.09 2.86
C PHE A 472 6.53 35.14 3.77
N LYS A 473 6.04 36.32 4.18
CA LYS A 473 4.79 36.42 4.95
C LYS A 473 3.59 35.88 4.16
N LYS A 474 3.65 35.93 2.83
CA LYS A 474 2.59 35.50 1.91
C LYS A 474 2.33 33.99 1.90
N VAL A 475 3.29 33.17 2.36
CA VAL A 475 3.14 31.71 2.36
C VAL A 475 2.82 31.11 3.73
N LYS A 476 2.83 31.91 4.81
CA LYS A 476 2.58 31.43 6.17
C LYS A 476 1.20 30.78 6.34
N SER A 477 0.18 31.32 5.66
CA SER A 477 -1.21 30.79 5.72
C SER A 477 -1.48 29.70 4.69
N LEU A 478 -0.54 29.44 3.77
CA LEU A 478 -0.74 28.54 2.64
C LEU A 478 -0.86 27.10 3.15
N LYS A 479 -1.94 26.43 2.77
CA LYS A 479 -2.17 25.01 3.08
C LYS A 479 -2.11 24.12 1.85
N PHE A 480 -2.60 24.63 0.71
CA PHE A 480 -2.70 23.88 -0.53
C PHE A 480 -2.16 24.69 -1.69
N LEU A 481 -1.24 24.12 -2.46
CA LEU A 481 -0.72 24.68 -3.70
C LEU A 481 -1.17 23.80 -4.87
N TYR A 482 -2.02 24.32 -5.76
CA TYR A 482 -2.44 23.66 -6.99
C TYR A 482 -1.62 24.21 -8.17
N GLY A 483 -0.41 23.68 -8.34
CA GLY A 483 0.59 24.06 -9.33
C GLY A 483 2.01 23.75 -8.85
N SER A 484 3.02 24.32 -9.52
CA SER A 484 4.42 24.12 -9.15
C SER A 484 4.88 25.09 -8.05
N LEU A 485 5.68 24.60 -7.09
CA LEU A 485 6.54 25.43 -6.26
C LEU A 485 7.89 25.60 -6.97
N ILE A 486 8.26 26.82 -7.30
CA ILE A 486 9.48 27.15 -8.03
C ILE A 486 10.34 28.08 -7.17
N VAL A 487 11.46 27.59 -6.65
CA VAL A 487 12.36 28.32 -5.76
C VAL A 487 13.70 28.53 -6.45
N LYS A 488 13.97 29.75 -6.93
CA LYS A 488 15.19 30.06 -7.69
C LYS A 488 15.94 31.24 -7.11
N ASN A 489 17.24 31.05 -6.86
CA ASN A 489 18.14 32.11 -6.38
C ASN A 489 17.58 32.85 -5.14
N SER A 490 16.87 32.14 -4.27
CA SER A 490 16.27 32.71 -3.06
C SER A 490 17.28 32.83 -1.92
N SER A 491 16.94 33.65 -0.93
CA SER A 491 17.68 33.79 0.33
C SER A 491 17.29 32.75 1.39
N LEU A 492 16.50 31.73 1.04
CA LEU A 492 16.05 30.71 1.98
C LEU A 492 17.20 29.86 2.50
N THR A 493 17.22 29.65 3.81
CA THR A 493 18.07 28.67 4.48
C THR A 493 17.37 27.32 4.66
N ASP A 494 16.05 27.33 4.82
CA ASP A 494 15.23 26.13 4.92
C ASP A 494 13.77 26.32 4.43
N PHE A 495 13.01 25.23 4.39
CA PHE A 495 11.58 25.22 4.01
C PHE A 495 10.60 25.32 5.19
N LYS A 496 11.05 25.68 6.40
CA LYS A 496 10.17 25.82 7.57
C LYS A 496 9.17 26.96 7.44
N ILE A 497 9.44 27.95 6.58
CA ILE A 497 8.50 29.03 6.24
C ILE A 497 7.14 28.53 5.74
N PHE A 498 7.07 27.29 5.23
CA PHE A 498 5.85 26.61 4.84
C PHE A 498 5.20 25.88 6.02
N GLU A 499 5.02 26.59 7.15
CA GLU A 499 4.57 26.05 8.43
C GLU A 499 3.22 25.33 8.37
N ASN A 500 2.38 25.69 7.39
CA ASN A 500 1.02 25.18 7.23
C ASN A 500 0.79 24.42 5.92
N LEU A 501 1.80 24.32 5.06
CA LEU A 501 1.66 23.67 3.77
C LEU A 501 1.48 22.17 3.97
N LEU A 502 0.33 21.66 3.54
CA LEU A 502 -0.04 20.26 3.65
C LEU A 502 0.24 19.52 2.35
N GLU A 503 -0.06 20.14 1.21
CA GLU A 503 -0.04 19.48 -0.09
C GLU A 503 0.39 20.46 -1.21
N ILE A 504 1.21 19.94 -2.13
CA ILE A 504 1.55 20.55 -3.42
C ILE A 504 1.04 19.59 -4.50
N VAL A 505 0.13 20.05 -5.34
CA VAL A 505 -0.52 19.24 -6.37
C VAL A 505 -0.23 19.81 -7.75
N GLN A 506 0.53 19.06 -8.55
CA GLN A 506 0.76 19.35 -9.96
C GLN A 506 -0.07 18.38 -10.81
N LEU A 507 -1.03 18.93 -11.57
CA LEU A 507 -1.97 18.16 -12.41
C LEU A 507 -1.52 18.07 -13.87
N ASN A 508 -0.35 18.61 -14.19
CA ASN A 508 0.27 18.47 -15.50
C ASN A 508 1.53 17.61 -15.37
N SER A 509 1.49 16.42 -15.99
CA SER A 509 2.56 15.41 -15.90
C SER A 509 3.90 15.85 -16.50
N THR A 510 3.92 16.89 -17.34
CA THR A 510 5.16 17.43 -17.95
C THR A 510 5.89 18.45 -17.07
N LYS A 511 5.34 18.79 -15.90
CA LYS A 511 5.91 19.82 -15.01
C LYS A 511 6.29 19.24 -13.66
N LEU A 512 7.38 19.75 -13.09
CA LEU A 512 7.78 19.43 -11.72
C LEU A 512 6.82 20.05 -10.72
N ALA A 513 6.43 19.29 -9.69
CA ALA A 513 5.68 19.84 -8.56
C ALA A 513 6.55 20.79 -7.72
N ILE A 514 7.84 20.48 -7.59
CA ILE A 514 8.83 21.27 -6.85
C ILE A 514 10.08 21.43 -7.73
N ASP A 515 10.48 22.67 -8.02
CA ASP A 515 11.68 23.01 -8.79
C ASP A 515 12.56 23.96 -7.96
N VAL A 516 13.75 23.51 -7.56
CA VAL A 516 14.65 24.24 -6.64
C VAL A 516 16.02 24.39 -7.29
N GLN A 517 16.43 25.62 -7.61
CA GLN A 517 17.68 25.88 -8.36
C GLN A 517 18.42 27.11 -7.84
N GLY A 518 19.76 27.03 -7.75
CA GLY A 518 20.61 28.20 -7.48
C GLY A 518 20.48 28.82 -6.08
N ASN A 519 19.90 28.11 -5.10
CA ASN A 519 19.71 28.60 -3.73
C ASN A 519 20.96 28.31 -2.86
N LYS A 520 21.98 29.18 -2.93
CA LYS A 520 23.29 28.96 -2.29
C LYS A 520 23.24 28.80 -0.76
N ASN A 521 22.22 29.37 -0.11
CA ASN A 521 22.09 29.35 1.35
C ASN A 521 21.22 28.19 1.88
N LEU A 522 20.60 27.40 0.99
CA LEU A 522 19.63 26.38 1.38
C LEU A 522 20.36 25.18 2.00
N GLN A 523 20.14 24.95 3.29
CA GLN A 523 20.75 23.86 4.06
C GLN A 523 19.78 22.68 4.24
N SER A 524 18.47 22.92 4.17
CA SER A 524 17.45 21.87 4.34
C SER A 524 16.20 22.16 3.51
N ALA A 525 15.72 21.15 2.77
CA ALA A 525 14.47 21.22 2.00
C ALA A 525 13.30 20.50 2.70
N THR A 526 13.38 20.30 4.02
CA THR A 526 12.36 19.57 4.78
C THR A 526 11.12 20.44 5.04
N PHE A 527 9.95 19.97 4.61
CA PHE A 527 8.67 20.60 4.94
C PHE A 527 8.18 20.19 6.33
N PRO A 528 7.63 21.13 7.14
CA PRO A 528 7.13 20.80 8.47
C PRO A 528 5.91 19.85 8.49
N LYS A 529 5.02 19.95 7.50
CA LYS A 529 3.70 19.27 7.52
C LYS A 529 3.31 18.54 6.24
N ILE A 530 4.10 18.63 5.16
CA ILE A 530 3.81 17.82 3.97
C ILE A 530 4.06 16.36 4.33
N GLN A 531 3.00 15.56 4.35
CA GLN A 531 3.09 14.12 4.41
C GLN A 531 3.33 13.63 2.98
N ILE A 532 4.58 13.50 2.55
CA ILE A 532 4.90 12.86 1.29
C ILE A 532 4.68 11.36 1.51
N ASP A 533 3.58 10.83 0.99
CA ASP A 533 3.47 9.38 0.80
C ASP A 533 4.26 9.02 -0.47
N VAL A 534 5.54 8.71 -0.28
CA VAL A 534 6.50 8.41 -1.35
C VAL A 534 6.02 7.24 -2.23
N SER A 535 5.08 6.43 -1.73
CA SER A 535 4.48 5.28 -2.42
C SER A 535 3.64 5.61 -3.66
N LYS A 536 3.29 6.89 -3.90
CA LYS A 536 2.39 7.27 -5.00
C LYS A 536 2.92 8.35 -5.94
N LEU A 537 4.18 8.77 -5.78
CA LEU A 537 4.89 9.58 -6.78
C LEU A 537 5.47 8.71 -7.91
N GLY A 538 5.43 7.38 -7.77
CA GLY A 538 5.87 6.42 -8.77
C GLY A 538 4.80 6.12 -9.81
N GLU A 539 4.47 7.08 -10.67
CA GLU A 539 4.10 6.82 -12.07
C GLU A 539 4.05 8.14 -12.86
N ILE A 540 5.23 8.70 -13.13
CA ILE A 540 5.46 9.48 -14.34
C ILE A 540 6.26 8.57 -15.27
N LYS A 541 5.56 7.60 -15.89
CA LYS A 541 6.13 6.84 -17.00
C LYS A 541 5.83 7.56 -18.30
N ASN A 542 6.89 7.99 -18.97
CA ASN A 542 6.87 8.18 -20.42
C ASN A 542 6.49 6.83 -21.05
N HIS A 543 5.38 6.78 -21.76
CA HIS A 543 5.10 5.69 -22.69
C HIS A 543 6.10 5.76 -23.85
N GLY A 544 7.11 4.90 -23.80
CA GLY A 544 7.93 4.52 -24.94
C GLY A 544 7.96 3.00 -25.01
N ASN A 545 7.37 2.47 -26.08
CA ASN A 545 7.31 1.07 -26.50
C ASN A 545 8.42 0.15 -25.95
N TYR A 546 8.05 -1.03 -25.47
CA TYR A 546 8.83 -2.24 -25.74
C TYR A 546 7.91 -3.42 -26.01
N GLN A 547 7.97 -3.88 -27.27
CA GLN A 547 7.58 -5.22 -27.67
C GLN A 547 8.55 -6.23 -27.06
N SER A 548 7.99 -7.40 -26.77
CA SER A 548 8.60 -8.72 -26.59
C SER A 548 9.96 -8.94 -27.25
N ILE A 549 10.91 -9.52 -26.49
CA ILE A 549 11.46 -10.87 -26.73
C ILE A 549 11.62 -11.54 -25.35
#